data_AF-A0A6N6MNJ9-F1
#
_entry.id   AF-A0A6N6MNJ9-F1
#
_cell.length_a   1.000
_cell.length_b   1.000
_cell.length_c   1.000
_cell.angle_alpha   90.00
_cell.angle_beta   90.00
_cell.angle_gamma   90.00
#
_symmetry.space_group_name_H-M   'P 1'
#
loop_
_entity.id
_entity.type
_entity.pdbx_description
1 polymer ?
#
loop_
_entity_poly.entity_id
_entity_poly.type
_entity_poly.pdbx_seq_one_letter_code
_entity_poly.pdbx_strand_id
1 'polypeptide(L)'
;MSIAVMTAAFDVSARRIAQLADEGVAVRTSRGRFDLIASTANYCRRLRDAASGRGEDAPDLTAERTRLAKEQADGKAIENDLKRGRLIDAEEAGARWDDEIVKLRARLLAVPGEVALSLPHLTKHDVSEIDRVLRDAMTAAADVAA
;
A
#
# COMPACT_ATOMS: atom_id res chain seq x y z
N MET A 1 -37.89 -0.99 39.85
CA MET A 1 -38.24 0.28 39.17
C MET A 1 -39.02 0.03 37.89
N SER A 2 -39.93 0.93 37.50
CA SER A 2 -40.72 0.80 36.26
C SER A 2 -39.88 1.11 35.02
N ILE A 3 -40.35 0.68 33.85
CA ILE A 3 -39.71 0.97 32.56
C ILE A 3 -39.54 2.49 32.31
N ALA A 4 -40.52 3.31 32.73
CA ALA A 4 -40.47 4.76 32.57
C ALA A 4 -39.32 5.41 33.37
N VAL A 5 -39.01 4.88 34.55
CA VAL A 5 -37.86 5.35 35.33
C VAL A 5 -36.55 4.92 34.68
N MET A 6 -36.49 3.71 34.10
CA MET A 6 -35.31 3.25 33.38
C MET A 6 -35.01 4.09 32.14
N THR A 7 -36.04 4.46 31.37
CA THR A 7 -35.88 5.32 30.19
C THR A 7 -35.38 6.70 30.55
N ALA A 8 -35.88 7.28 31.65
CA ALA A 8 -35.42 8.58 32.13
C ALA A 8 -34.00 8.52 32.71
N ALA A 9 -33.67 7.46 33.45
CA ALA A 9 -32.36 7.31 34.09
C ALA A 9 -31.23 7.05 33.09
N PHE A 10 -31.51 6.31 32.01
CA PHE A 10 -30.50 5.94 31.00
C PHE A 10 -30.55 6.81 29.75
N ASP A 11 -31.52 7.73 29.67
CA ASP A 11 -31.77 8.57 28.50
C ASP A 11 -31.92 7.78 27.19
N VAL A 12 -32.76 6.73 27.24
CA VAL A 12 -33.03 5.87 26.08
C VAL A 12 -34.51 5.50 25.97
N SER A 13 -34.93 5.08 24.78
CA SER A 13 -36.32 4.68 24.52
C SER A 13 -36.73 3.41 25.28
N ALA A 14 -38.03 3.24 25.52
CA ALA A 14 -38.57 2.03 26.15
C ALA A 14 -38.26 0.76 25.35
N ARG A 15 -38.24 0.86 24.01
CA ARG A 15 -37.80 -0.21 23.12
C ARG A 15 -36.34 -0.59 23.40
N ARG A 16 -35.47 0.39 23.59
CA ARG A 16 -34.07 0.14 23.92
C ARG A 16 -33.91 -0.51 25.30
N ILE A 17 -34.71 -0.12 26.30
CA ILE A 17 -34.72 -0.80 27.61
C ILE A 17 -35.14 -2.26 27.47
N ALA A 18 -36.14 -2.58 26.64
CA ALA A 18 -36.54 -3.96 26.40
C ALA A 18 -35.40 -4.77 25.75
N GLN A 19 -34.75 -4.21 24.73
CA GLN A 19 -33.60 -4.83 24.08
C GLN A 19 -32.43 -5.04 25.06
N LEU A 20 -32.12 -4.04 25.90
CA LEU A 20 -31.09 -4.16 26.94
C LEU A 20 -31.43 -5.24 27.97
N ALA A 21 -32.72 -5.51 28.21
CA ALA A 21 -33.13 -6.58 29.09
C ALA A 21 -32.95 -7.95 28.44
N ASP A 22 -33.17 -8.05 27.14
CA ASP A 22 -32.95 -9.28 26.35
C ASP A 22 -31.44 -9.56 26.19
N GLU A 23 -30.62 -8.51 26.09
CA GLU A 23 -29.15 -8.54 26.15
C GLU A 23 -28.59 -8.78 27.57
N GLY A 24 -29.44 -8.94 28.59
CA GLY A 24 -29.04 -9.20 29.98
C GLY A 24 -28.45 -7.98 30.74
N VAL A 25 -28.41 -6.81 30.12
CA VAL A 25 -27.90 -5.56 30.72
C VAL A 25 -28.92 -4.97 31.70
N ALA A 26 -30.20 -4.92 31.33
CA ALA A 26 -31.27 -4.45 32.21
C ALA A 26 -31.93 -5.62 32.95
N VAL A 27 -31.69 -5.71 34.26
CA VAL A 27 -32.08 -6.86 35.09
C VAL A 27 -33.57 -6.78 35.44
N ARG A 28 -34.37 -7.73 34.94
CA ARG A 28 -35.81 -7.83 35.22
C ARG A 28 -36.04 -8.45 36.60
N THR A 29 -36.79 -7.75 37.46
CA THR A 29 -37.19 -8.26 38.79
C THR A 29 -38.60 -8.87 38.77
N SER A 30 -39.50 -8.29 37.98
CA SER A 30 -40.87 -8.78 37.77
C SER A 30 -41.46 -8.19 36.49
N ARG A 31 -42.69 -8.57 36.12
CA ARG A 31 -43.33 -8.09 34.88
C ARG A 31 -43.34 -6.55 34.84
N GLY A 32 -42.58 -5.97 33.90
CA GLY A 32 -42.46 -4.52 33.72
C GLY A 32 -41.62 -3.79 34.78
N ARG A 33 -40.89 -4.52 35.63
CA ARG A 33 -40.01 -3.92 36.64
C ARG A 33 -38.57 -4.43 36.55
N PHE A 34 -37.65 -3.52 36.84
CA PHE A 34 -36.20 -3.72 36.73
C PHE A 34 -35.48 -3.37 38.03
N ASP A 35 -34.36 -4.02 38.29
CA ASP A 35 -33.42 -3.62 39.33
C ASP A 35 -32.58 -2.45 38.81
N LEU A 36 -32.81 -1.26 39.38
CA LEU A 36 -32.13 -0.05 38.92
C LEU A 36 -30.63 -0.09 39.21
N ILE A 37 -30.21 -0.60 40.37
CA ILE A 37 -28.80 -0.56 40.78
C ILE A 37 -28.01 -1.54 39.91
N ALA A 38 -28.49 -2.78 39.80
CA ALA A 38 -27.83 -3.80 38.97
C ALA A 38 -27.79 -3.39 37.49
N SER A 39 -28.91 -2.88 36.97
CA SER A 39 -28.97 -2.42 35.57
C SER A 39 -28.05 -1.23 35.30
N THR A 40 -27.93 -0.29 36.25
CA THR A 40 -27.05 0.89 36.09
C THR A 40 -25.59 0.46 36.07
N ALA A 41 -25.20 -0.42 37.00
CA ALA A 41 -23.84 -0.94 37.03
C ALA A 41 -23.45 -1.68 35.74
N ASN A 42 -24.37 -2.50 35.21
CA ASN A 42 -24.18 -3.22 33.95
C ASN A 42 -24.09 -2.26 32.76
N TYR A 43 -24.98 -1.27 32.69
CA TYR A 43 -24.99 -0.27 31.63
C TYR A 43 -23.72 0.58 31.63
N CYS A 44 -23.28 1.08 32.80
CA CYS A 44 -22.03 1.82 32.93
C CYS A 44 -20.79 0.97 32.60
N ARG A 45 -20.81 -0.35 32.87
CA ARG A 45 -19.72 -1.26 32.48
C ARG A 45 -19.64 -1.38 30.96
N ARG A 46 -20.76 -1.66 30.32
CA ARG A 46 -20.87 -1.73 28.86
C ARG A 46 -20.39 -0.44 28.18
N LEU A 47 -20.77 0.74 28.69
CA LEU A 47 -20.31 2.01 28.12
C LEU A 47 -18.80 2.19 28.26
N ARG A 48 -18.21 1.77 29.39
CA ARG A 48 -16.75 1.79 29.58
C ARG A 48 -16.04 0.79 28.65
N ASP A 49 -16.61 -0.39 28.46
CA ASP A 49 -16.05 -1.40 27.56
C ASP A 49 -16.10 -0.93 26.10
N ALA A 50 -17.20 -0.31 25.68
CA ALA A 50 -17.36 0.31 24.37
C ALA A 50 -16.37 1.48 24.17
N ALA A 51 -16.22 2.36 25.16
CA ALA A 51 -15.28 3.48 25.09
C ALA A 51 -13.81 3.03 25.10
N SER A 52 -13.50 1.89 25.74
CA SER A 52 -12.16 1.32 25.78
C SER A 52 -11.83 0.40 24.60
N GLY A 53 -12.78 0.18 23.67
CA GLY A 53 -12.60 -0.70 22.51
C GLY A 53 -12.60 -2.20 22.84
N ARG A 54 -13.05 -2.61 24.04
CA ARG A 54 -13.06 -4.01 24.51
C ARG A 54 -14.43 -4.69 24.45
N GLY A 55 -15.42 -4.07 23.80
CA GLY A 55 -16.73 -4.71 23.59
C GLY A 55 -16.63 -5.89 22.62
N GLU A 56 -17.40 -6.97 22.84
CA GLU A 56 -17.36 -8.22 22.04
C GLU A 56 -17.56 -8.02 20.53
N ASP A 57 -18.22 -6.93 20.09
CA ASP A 57 -18.43 -6.59 18.67
C ASP A 57 -17.38 -5.61 18.08
N ALA A 58 -16.43 -5.11 18.88
CA ALA A 58 -15.45 -4.09 18.49
C ALA A 58 -14.04 -4.57 18.04
N PRO A 59 -13.52 -5.78 18.38
CA PRO A 59 -12.14 -6.13 18.06
C PRO A 59 -11.92 -6.30 16.56
N ASP A 60 -12.93 -6.78 15.82
CA ASP A 60 -12.83 -7.00 14.37
C ASP A 60 -12.82 -5.67 13.59
N LEU A 61 -13.75 -4.76 13.90
CA LEU A 61 -13.85 -3.47 13.21
C LEU A 61 -12.62 -2.57 13.43
N THR A 62 -12.01 -2.62 14.61
CA THR A 62 -10.80 -1.82 14.91
C THR A 62 -9.56 -2.41 14.24
N ALA A 63 -9.44 -3.75 14.22
CA ALA A 63 -8.37 -4.44 13.52
C ALA A 63 -8.45 -4.20 12.00
N GLU A 64 -9.64 -4.34 11.41
CA GLU A 64 -9.88 -4.10 9.98
C GLU A 64 -9.61 -2.64 9.59
N ARG A 65 -10.04 -1.66 10.42
CA ARG A 65 -9.70 -0.24 10.21
C ARG A 65 -8.21 0.04 10.29
N THR A 66 -7.50 -0.64 11.20
CA THR A 66 -6.04 -0.51 11.32
C THR A 66 -5.34 -1.08 10.09
N ARG A 67 -5.80 -2.24 9.58
CA ARG A 67 -5.27 -2.82 8.34
C ARG A 67 -5.51 -1.89 7.15
N LEU A 68 -6.72 -1.37 6.99
CA LEU A 68 -7.06 -0.42 5.92
C LEU A 68 -6.23 0.87 6.02
N ALA A 69 -6.06 1.43 7.21
CA ALA A 69 -5.25 2.65 7.41
C ALA A 69 -3.78 2.43 7.05
N LYS A 70 -3.24 1.22 7.35
CA LYS A 70 -1.89 0.85 6.95
C LYS A 70 -1.76 0.76 5.43
N GLU A 71 -2.68 0.04 4.76
CA GLU A 71 -2.68 -0.06 3.29
C GLU A 71 -2.82 1.30 2.61
N GLN A 72 -3.63 2.20 3.16
CA GLN A 72 -3.76 3.59 2.69
C GLN A 72 -2.47 4.40 2.89
N ALA A 73 -1.80 4.24 4.03
CA ALA A 73 -0.53 4.91 4.30
C ALA A 73 0.58 4.43 3.35
N ASP A 74 0.66 3.13 3.11
CA ASP A 74 1.61 2.53 2.17
C ASP A 74 1.36 3.01 0.74
N GLY A 75 0.09 3.04 0.30
CA GLY A 75 -0.29 3.62 -0.99
C GLY A 75 0.12 5.09 -1.11
N LYS A 76 -0.06 5.88 -0.03
CA LYS A 76 0.34 7.29 -0.03
C LYS A 76 1.85 7.48 -0.06
N ALA A 77 2.60 6.59 0.57
CA ALA A 77 4.06 6.59 0.52
C ALA A 77 4.55 6.34 -0.92
N ILE A 78 3.98 5.36 -1.62
CA ILE A 78 4.30 5.08 -3.03
C ILE A 78 3.97 6.28 -3.94
N GLU A 79 2.79 6.89 -3.78
CA GLU A 79 2.44 8.11 -4.53
C GLU A 79 3.43 9.25 -4.29
N ASN A 80 3.85 9.44 -3.04
CA ASN A 80 4.82 10.48 -2.68
C ASN A 80 6.19 10.19 -3.29
N ASP A 81 6.59 8.92 -3.37
CA ASP A 81 7.86 8.50 -3.95
C ASP A 81 7.88 8.67 -5.46
N LEU A 82 6.78 8.34 -6.15
CA LEU A 82 6.58 8.67 -7.56
C LEU A 82 6.67 10.18 -7.80
N LYS A 83 5.96 10.99 -7.01
CA LYS A 83 5.99 12.48 -7.12
C LYS A 83 7.37 13.07 -6.85
N ARG A 84 8.17 12.43 -6.00
CA ARG A 84 9.56 12.81 -5.71
C ARG A 84 10.55 12.30 -6.77
N GLY A 85 10.11 11.51 -7.75
CA GLY A 85 10.97 10.91 -8.77
C GLY A 85 11.86 9.80 -8.22
N ARG A 86 11.49 9.18 -7.10
CA ARG A 86 12.25 8.06 -6.49
C ARG A 86 11.89 6.70 -7.08
N LEU A 87 10.75 6.63 -7.76
CA LEU A 87 10.27 5.44 -8.46
C LEU A 87 10.10 5.80 -9.94
N ILE A 88 10.57 4.90 -10.81
CA ILE A 88 10.37 4.97 -12.25
C ILE A 88 9.70 3.68 -12.69
N ASP A 89 8.95 3.76 -13.79
CA ASP A 89 8.38 2.57 -14.40
C ASP A 89 9.50 1.72 -15.01
N ALA A 90 9.52 0.43 -14.65
CA ALA A 90 10.58 -0.48 -15.07
C ALA A 90 10.49 -0.83 -16.56
N GLU A 91 9.29 -0.91 -17.13
CA GLU A 91 9.08 -1.16 -18.56
C GLU A 91 9.51 0.06 -19.38
N GLU A 92 9.12 1.26 -18.95
CA GLU A 92 9.54 2.50 -19.59
C GLU A 92 11.06 2.70 -19.51
N ALA A 93 11.66 2.43 -18.34
CA ALA A 93 13.10 2.48 -18.17
C ALA A 93 13.81 1.47 -19.07
N GLY A 94 13.33 0.22 -19.14
CA GLY A 94 13.87 -0.82 -20.00
C GLY A 94 13.80 -0.44 -21.48
N ALA A 95 12.64 -0.02 -21.97
CA ALA A 95 12.46 0.40 -23.36
C ALA A 95 13.39 1.57 -23.74
N ARG A 96 13.58 2.53 -22.83
CA ARG A 96 14.52 3.63 -23.03
C ARG A 96 15.97 3.15 -23.11
N TRP A 97 16.37 2.22 -22.24
CA TRP A 97 17.71 1.65 -22.27
C TRP A 97 17.95 0.85 -23.56
N ASP A 98 16.98 0.07 -24.02
CA ASP A 98 17.07 -0.66 -25.28
C ASP A 98 17.30 0.29 -26.47
N ASP A 99 16.52 1.37 -26.54
CA ASP A 99 16.67 2.39 -27.60
C ASP A 99 18.06 3.07 -27.55
N GLU A 100 18.55 3.42 -26.36
CA GLU A 100 19.89 4.01 -26.22
C GLU A 100 21.01 3.01 -26.56
N ILE A 101 20.87 1.73 -26.24
CA ILE A 101 21.83 0.69 -26.61
C ILE A 101 21.85 0.49 -28.13
N VAL A 102 20.70 0.48 -28.80
CA VAL A 102 20.62 0.39 -30.26
C VAL A 102 21.31 1.59 -30.91
N LYS A 103 21.07 2.82 -30.43
CA LYS A 103 21.75 4.02 -30.92
C LYS A 103 23.26 3.96 -30.70
N LEU A 104 23.70 3.51 -29.52
CA LEU A 104 25.11 3.35 -29.21
C LEU A 104 25.78 2.36 -30.17
N ARG A 105 25.15 1.20 -30.40
CA ARG A 105 25.64 0.19 -31.35
C ARG A 105 25.78 0.76 -32.76
N ALA A 106 24.78 1.51 -33.23
CA ALA A 106 24.83 2.15 -34.55
C ALA A 106 26.00 3.13 -34.67
N ARG A 107 26.25 3.94 -33.63
CA ARG A 107 27.39 4.88 -33.59
C ARG A 107 28.73 4.13 -33.60
N LEU A 108 28.87 3.07 -32.81
CA LEU A 108 30.09 2.26 -32.78
C LEU A 108 30.39 1.61 -34.13
N LEU A 109 29.36 1.12 -34.83
CA LEU A 109 29.50 0.55 -36.17
C LEU A 109 29.86 1.58 -37.25
N ALA A 110 29.63 2.87 -37.00
CA ALA A 110 30.03 3.94 -37.91
C ALA A 110 31.51 4.34 -37.77
N VAL A 111 32.12 4.08 -36.61
CA VAL A 111 33.50 4.50 -36.28
C VAL A 111 34.54 4.07 -37.33
N PRO A 112 34.58 2.83 -37.86
CA PRO A 112 35.58 2.46 -38.86
C PRO A 112 35.50 3.33 -40.12
N GLY A 113 34.29 3.69 -40.55
CA GLY A 113 34.07 4.58 -41.69
C GLY A 113 34.54 6.01 -41.42
N GLU A 114 34.22 6.54 -40.24
CA GLU A 114 34.66 7.88 -39.82
C GLU A 114 36.19 7.97 -39.69
N VAL A 115 36.83 6.92 -39.19
CA VAL A 115 38.29 6.82 -39.09
C VAL A 115 38.94 6.75 -40.48
N ALA A 116 38.37 5.97 -41.41
CA ALA A 116 38.86 5.91 -42.79
C ALA A 116 38.79 7.27 -43.50
N LEU A 117 37.73 8.06 -43.23
CA LEU A 117 37.59 9.42 -43.75
C LEU A 117 38.58 10.41 -43.11
N SER A 118 38.80 10.29 -41.80
CA SER A 118 39.66 11.21 -41.03
C SER A 118 41.15 10.94 -41.23
N LEU A 119 41.52 9.69 -41.52
CA LEU A 119 42.90 9.24 -41.69
C LEU A 119 43.08 8.54 -43.06
N PRO A 120 43.21 9.30 -44.17
CA PRO A 120 43.26 8.74 -45.54
C PRO A 120 44.47 7.85 -45.82
N HIS A 121 45.49 7.88 -44.96
CA HIS A 121 46.69 7.06 -45.09
C HIS A 121 46.50 5.62 -44.57
N LEU A 122 45.41 5.34 -43.86
CA LEU A 122 45.10 3.99 -43.40
C LEU A 122 44.74 3.10 -44.60
N THR A 123 45.23 1.86 -44.56
CA THR A 123 44.90 0.87 -45.57
C THR A 123 43.52 0.25 -45.28
N LYS A 124 42.95 -0.42 -46.28
CA LYS A 124 41.72 -1.21 -46.09
C LYS A 124 41.87 -2.27 -45.00
N HIS A 125 43.07 -2.84 -44.85
CA HIS A 125 43.37 -3.82 -43.82
C HIS A 125 43.28 -3.18 -42.42
N ASP A 126 43.88 -2.00 -42.23
CA ASP A 126 43.86 -1.30 -40.93
C ASP A 126 42.42 -0.96 -40.49
N VAL A 127 41.60 -0.47 -41.43
CA VAL A 127 40.18 -0.17 -41.16
C VAL A 127 39.40 -1.45 -40.84
N SER A 128 39.70 -2.56 -41.50
CA SER A 128 39.09 -3.86 -41.23
C SER A 128 39.46 -4.40 -39.83
N GLU A 129 40.70 -4.20 -39.41
CA GLU A 129 41.13 -4.58 -38.05
C GLU A 129 40.42 -3.74 -36.98
N ILE A 130 40.21 -2.45 -37.23
CA ILE A 130 39.43 -1.57 -36.33
C ILE A 130 37.97 -2.05 -36.22
N ASP A 131 37.32 -2.36 -37.34
CA ASP A 131 35.96 -2.91 -37.34
C ASP A 131 35.88 -4.23 -36.57
N ARG A 132 36.84 -5.14 -36.79
CA ARG A 132 36.92 -6.42 -36.07
C ARG A 132 37.05 -6.21 -34.56
N VAL A 133 38.00 -5.40 -34.12
CA VAL A 133 38.23 -5.13 -32.68
C VAL A 133 37.00 -4.50 -32.03
N LEU A 134 36.32 -3.58 -32.71
CA LEU A 134 35.08 -2.99 -32.20
C LEU A 134 33.96 -4.01 -32.04
N ARG A 135 33.79 -4.92 -33.02
CA ARG A 135 32.80 -5.99 -32.94
C ARG A 135 33.12 -6.99 -31.84
N ASP A 136 34.38 -7.40 -31.71
CA ASP A 136 34.82 -8.30 -30.65
C ASP A 136 34.56 -7.69 -29.27
N ALA A 137 34.84 -6.40 -29.09
CA ALA A 137 34.55 -5.67 -27.86
C ALA A 137 33.03 -5.58 -27.57
N MET A 138 32.20 -5.34 -28.60
CA MET A 138 30.73 -5.33 -28.44
C MET A 138 30.19 -6.71 -28.07
N THR A 139 30.69 -7.79 -28.67
CA THR A 139 30.29 -9.16 -28.32
C THR A 139 30.68 -9.50 -26.89
N ALA A 140 31.92 -9.20 -26.49
CA ALA A 140 32.39 -9.44 -25.13
C ALA A 140 31.55 -8.65 -24.09
N ALA A 141 31.15 -7.42 -24.41
CA ALA A 141 30.27 -6.64 -23.53
C ALA A 141 28.86 -7.23 -23.41
N ALA A 142 28.34 -7.86 -24.46
CA ALA A 142 27.05 -8.55 -24.43
C ALA A 142 27.10 -9.83 -23.59
N ASP A 143 28.21 -10.58 -23.64
CA ASP A 143 28.37 -11.83 -22.89
C ASP A 143 28.48 -11.62 -21.37
N VAL A 144 29.04 -10.49 -20.92
CA VAL A 144 29.15 -10.14 -19.49
C VAL A 144 27.80 -9.73 -18.89
N ALA A 145 26.82 -9.38 -19.72
CA ALA A 145 25.50 -8.93 -19.29
C ALA A 145 24.46 -10.07 -19.17
N ALA A 146 24.83 -11.31 -19.49
CA ALA A 146 24.01 -12.52 -19.39
C ALA A 146 24.35 -13.36 -18.16
#